data_AF-A0A1I0VTF7-F1
#
_entry.id   AF-A0A1I0VTF7-F1
#
_cell.length_a   1.000
_cell.length_b   1.000
_cell.length_c   1.000
_cell.angle_alpha   90.00
_cell.angle_beta   90.00
_cell.angle_gamma   90.00
#
_symmetry.space_group_name_H-M   'P 1'
#
loop_
_entity.id
_entity.type
_entity.pdbx_description
1 polymer ?
#
loop_
_entity_poly.entity_id
_entity_poly.type
_entity_poly.pdbx_seq_one_letter_code
_entity_poly.pdbx_strand_id
1 'polypeptide(L)' 'MTTVFATTHNSIIMNLKRIFGAILTILGIVGLIYAAILFANSPNDNMNIKSLVTYGILGLVFFMSGVGLVRTTKDE' A
#
# COMPACT_ATOMS: atom_id res chain seq x y z
N MET A 1 25.36 -15.50 25.20
CA MET A 1 24.81 -16.35 24.12
C MET A 1 23.28 -16.20 23.98
N THR A 2 22.54 -16.04 25.08
CA THR A 2 21.09 -15.76 25.11
C THR A 2 20.69 -14.37 24.58
N THR A 3 21.52 -13.34 24.77
CA THR A 3 21.24 -11.97 24.29
C THR A 3 21.34 -11.82 22.77
N VAL A 4 22.21 -12.57 22.10
CA VAL A 4 22.39 -12.55 20.63
C VAL A 4 21.17 -13.13 19.90
N PHE A 5 20.57 -14.17 20.48
CA PHE A 5 19.35 -14.79 19.95
C PHE A 5 18.14 -13.86 20.03
N ALA A 6 18.01 -13.10 21.14
CA ALA A 6 16.93 -12.13 21.32
C ALA A 6 17.06 -10.91 20.39
N THR A 7 18.27 -10.36 20.21
CA THR A 7 18.51 -9.22 19.30
C THR A 7 18.25 -9.58 17.83
N THR A 8 18.66 -10.78 17.40
CA THR A 8 18.43 -11.24 16.03
C THR A 8 16.94 -11.41 15.74
N HIS A 9 16.16 -11.99 16.67
CA HIS A 9 14.72 -12.13 16.52
C HIS A 9 13.99 -10.77 16.47
N ASN A 10 14.41 -9.81 17.31
CA ASN A 10 13.82 -8.46 17.35
C ASN A 10 14.08 -7.67 16.06
N SER A 11 15.25 -7.86 15.42
CA SER A 11 15.58 -7.21 14.15
C SER A 11 14.63 -7.57 13.00
N ILE A 12 14.08 -8.80 12.97
CA ILE A 12 13.10 -9.22 11.96
C ILE A 12 11.73 -8.57 12.22
N ILE A 13 11.33 -8.50 13.49
CA ILE A 13 10.02 -7.97 13.91
C ILE A 13 9.92 -6.44 13.71
N MET A 14 11.03 -5.71 13.87
CA MET A 14 11.07 -4.25 13.65
C MET A 14 11.00 -3.88 12.16
N ASN A 15 11.65 -4.66 11.28
CA ASN A 15 11.59 -4.42 9.83
C ASN A 15 10.21 -4.69 9.25
N LEU A 16 9.49 -5.70 9.75
CA LEU A 16 8.16 -6.07 9.27
C LEU A 16 7.16 -4.92 9.42
N LYS A 17 7.18 -4.20 10.57
CA LYS A 17 6.29 -3.05 10.82
C LYS A 17 6.45 -1.98 9.74
N ARG A 18 7.68 -1.66 9.34
CA ARG A 18 7.98 -0.69 8.28
C ARG A 18 7.70 -1.23 6.87
N ILE A 19 7.91 -2.53 6.65
CA ILE A 19 7.65 -3.20 5.36
C ILE A 19 6.16 -3.22 5.02
N PHE A 20 5.26 -3.34 6.01
CA PHE A 20 3.82 -3.33 5.79
C PHE A 20 3.34 -2.03 5.14
N GLY A 21 3.82 -0.88 5.63
CA GLY A 21 3.51 0.42 5.02
C GLY A 21 4.12 0.57 3.62
N ALA A 22 5.35 0.11 3.43
CA ALA A 22 6.03 0.17 2.12
C ALA A 22 5.31 -0.70 1.07
N ILE A 23 4.88 -1.90 1.44
CA ILE A 23 4.10 -2.77 0.55
C ILE A 23 2.73 -2.15 0.27
N LEU A 24 2.07 -1.59 1.28
CA LEU A 24 0.74 -0.98 1.11
C LEU A 24 0.77 0.26 0.21
N THR A 25 1.84 1.07 0.28
CA THR A 25 2.04 2.20 -0.63
C THR A 25 2.29 1.76 -2.07
N ILE A 26 3.15 0.76 -2.29
CA ILE A 26 3.38 0.19 -3.61
C ILE A 26 2.07 -0.36 -4.19
N LEU A 27 1.28 -1.07 -3.38
CA LEU A 27 -0.02 -1.60 -3.78
C LEU A 27 -1.01 -0.48 -4.15
N GLY A 28 -1.04 0.61 -3.36
CA GLY A 28 -1.85 1.80 -3.66
C GLY A 28 -1.47 2.46 -4.99
N ILE A 29 -0.17 2.60 -5.26
CA ILE A 29 0.34 3.14 -6.54
C ILE A 29 -0.10 2.25 -7.71
N VAL A 30 0.05 0.92 -7.59
CA VAL A 30 -0.40 -0.03 -8.62
C VAL A 30 -1.90 0.08 -8.86
N GLY A 31 -2.71 0.19 -7.80
CA GLY A 31 -4.16 0.38 -7.90
C GLY A 31 -4.56 1.68 -8.60
N LEU A 32 -3.87 2.79 -8.31
CA LEU A 32 -4.08 4.07 -8.99
C LEU A 32 -3.68 4.03 -10.46
N ILE A 33 -2.57 3.37 -10.78
CA ILE A 33 -2.14 3.16 -12.18
C ILE A 33 -3.18 2.30 -12.93
N TYR A 34 -3.70 1.25 -12.30
CA TYR A 34 -4.75 0.42 -12.92
C TYR A 34 -6.04 1.21 -13.18
N ALA A 35 -6.44 2.07 -12.24
CA ALA A 35 -7.56 2.99 -12.44
C ALA A 35 -7.31 3.95 -13.62
N ALA A 36 -6.10 4.51 -13.76
CA ALA A 36 -5.74 5.38 -14.87
C ALA A 36 -5.74 4.65 -16.22
N ILE A 37 -5.23 3.41 -16.27
CA ILE A 37 -5.27 2.58 -17.48
C ILE A 37 -6.72 2.27 -17.85
N LEU A 38 -7.55 1.88 -16.88
CA LEU A 38 -8.97 1.57 -17.10
C LEU A 38 -9.72 2.80 -17.61
N PHE A 39 -9.44 3.99 -17.07
CA PHE A 39 -9.99 5.25 -17.55
C PHE A 39 -9.59 5.54 -19.00
N ALA A 40 -8.29 5.43 -19.30
CA ALA A 40 -7.75 5.73 -20.63
C ALA A 40 -8.26 4.76 -21.72
N ASN A 41 -8.58 3.52 -21.34
CA ASN A 41 -9.05 2.47 -22.26
C ASN A 41 -10.58 2.30 -22.28
N SER A 42 -11.35 3.13 -21.55
CA SER A 42 -12.83 3.05 -21.52
C SER A 42 -13.54 4.22 -22.22
N PRO A 43 -13.29 4.50 -23.51
CA PRO A 43 -13.84 5.68 -24.17
C PRO A 43 -15.37 5.65 -24.37
N ASN A 44 -16.03 4.48 -24.39
CA ASN A 44 -17.38 4.37 -24.97
C ASN A 44 -18.45 3.60 -24.15
N ASP A 45 -18.16 3.14 -22.92
CA ASP A 45 -19.11 2.32 -22.16
C ASP A 45 -19.46 2.91 -20.79
N ASN A 46 -20.71 3.37 -20.65
CA ASN A 46 -21.31 3.90 -19.41
C ASN A 46 -21.31 2.90 -18.24
N MET A 47 -20.90 1.64 -18.47
CA MET A 47 -20.77 0.60 -17.45
C MET A 47 -19.43 0.60 -16.69
N ASN A 48 -18.39 1.28 -17.19
CA ASN A 48 -17.04 1.19 -16.59
C ASN A 48 -16.76 2.21 -15.48
N ILE A 49 -17.65 3.20 -15.31
CA ILE A 49 -17.52 4.26 -14.29
C ILE A 49 -17.54 3.68 -12.87
N LYS A 50 -18.35 2.65 -12.60
CA LYS A 50 -18.36 1.99 -11.27
C LYS A 50 -17.01 1.37 -10.94
N SER A 51 -16.43 0.65 -11.90
CA SER A 51 -15.12 0.00 -11.74
C SER A 51 -14.02 1.04 -11.58
N LEU A 52 -14.06 2.10 -12.38
CA LEU A 52 -13.11 3.19 -12.30
C LEU A 52 -13.12 3.90 -10.94
N VAL A 53 -14.31 4.27 -10.45
CA VAL A 53 -14.47 4.92 -9.15
C VAL A 53 -14.03 3.98 -8.03
N THR A 54 -14.34 2.68 -8.14
CA THR A 54 -13.91 1.69 -7.16
C THR A 54 -12.39 1.60 -7.11
N TYR A 55 -11.70 1.37 -8.23
CA TYR A 55 -10.24 1.26 -8.25
C TYR A 55 -9.55 2.59 -7.91
N GLY A 56 -10.12 3.72 -8.30
CA GLY A 56 -9.61 5.04 -7.97
C GLY A 56 -9.67 5.32 -6.47
N ILE A 57 -10.83 5.11 -5.83
CA ILE A 57 -11.00 5.29 -4.38
C ILE A 57 -10.18 4.25 -3.61
N LEU A 58 -10.19 2.98 -4.04
CA LEU A 58 -9.45 1.91 -3.38
C LEU A 58 -7.94 2.20 -3.42
N GLY A 59 -7.41 2.56 -4.58
CA GLY A 59 -6.01 2.95 -4.75
C GLY A 59 -5.64 4.17 -3.91
N LEU A 60 -6.50 5.19 -3.86
CA LEU A 60 -6.30 6.39 -3.05
C LEU A 60 -6.28 6.07 -1.55
N VAL A 61 -7.23 5.29 -1.05
CA VAL A 61 -7.31 4.88 0.36
C VAL A 61 -6.10 4.05 0.75
N PHE A 62 -5.70 3.10 -0.09
CA PHE A 62 -4.51 2.27 0.14
C PHE A 62 -3.22 3.10 0.13
N PHE A 63 -3.11 4.07 -0.78
CA PHE A 63 -1.97 4.97 -0.83
C PHE A 63 -1.87 5.86 0.43
N MET A 64 -2.99 6.49 0.83
CA MET A 64 -3.05 7.32 2.03
C MET A 64 -2.75 6.51 3.31
N SER A 65 -3.33 5.32 3.42
CA SER A 65 -3.08 4.39 4.53
C SER A 65 -1.62 3.92 4.56
N GLY A 66 -1.04 3.57 3.40
CA GLY A 66 0.36 3.16 3.29
C GLY A 66 1.32 4.26 3.72
N VAL A 67 1.12 5.49 3.25
CA VAL A 67 1.96 6.63 3.64
C VAL A 67 1.83 6.92 5.14
N GLY A 68 0.61 6.80 5.69
CA GLY A 68 0.37 6.89 7.13
C GLY A 68 1.18 5.85 7.90
N LEU A 69 1.08 4.57 7.52
CA LEU A 69 1.74 3.46 8.20
C LEU A 69 3.28 3.50 8.07
N VAL A 70 3.82 3.93 6.92
CA VAL A 70 5.26 4.20 6.77
C VAL A 70 5.74 5.29 7.72
N ARG A 71 4.91 6.31 7.99
CA ARG A 71 5.27 7.45 8.84
C ARG A 71 5.10 7.15 10.33
N THR A 72 4.10 6.37 10.71
CA THR A 72 3.82 6.01 12.11
C THR A 72 4.68 4.86 12.63
N THR A 73 5.43 4.18 11.76
CA THR A 73 6.37 3.11 12.15
C THR A 73 7.76 3.64 12.50
N LYS A 74 7.84 4.92 12.89
CA LYS A 74 9.00 5.50 13.57
C LYS A 74 8.89 5.06 15.04
N ASP A 75 9.74 4.11 15.41
CA ASP A 75 9.85 3.47 16.74
C ASP A 75 9.38 4.37 17.90
N GLU A 76 8.30 3.94 18.56
CA GLU A 76 8.35 3.77 20.02
C GLU A 76 9.01 2.41 20.32
#